data_AF-A0A418PW49-F1
#
_entry.id   AF-A0A418PW49-F1
#
_cell.length_a   1.000
_cell.length_b   1.000
_cell.length_c   1.000
_cell.angle_alpha   90.00
_cell.angle_beta   90.00
_cell.angle_gamma   90.00
#
_symmetry.space_group_name_H-M   'P 1'
#
loop_
_entity.id
_entity.type
_entity.pdbx_description
1 polymer ?
#
loop_
_entity_poly.entity_id
_entity_poly.type
_entity_poly.pdbx_seq_one_letter_code
_entity_poly.pdbx_strand_id
1 'polypeptide(L)' 'MDLITPSSGLIFWQLSGLVYLGFWANALFDCLRNEFRGANQKLIWLILIWVGPVFGTFQYLSMSRSSKKERKFQPNFN' A
#
# COMPACT_ATOMS: atom_id res chain seq x y z
N MET A 1 -15.32 35.79 7.42
CA MET A 1 -15.30 34.31 7.53
C MET A 1 -14.35 33.79 6.47
N ASP A 2 -13.05 34.04 6.62
CA ASP A 2 -12.03 33.79 5.58
C ASP A 2 -11.42 32.38 5.64
N LEU A 3 -12.21 31.40 6.11
CA LEU A 3 -11.76 30.01 6.28
C LEU A 3 -11.87 29.16 5.00
N ILE A 4 -12.41 29.73 3.91
CA ILE A 4 -12.68 29.00 2.66
C ILE A 4 -12.20 29.78 1.43
N THR A 5 -11.22 30.69 1.56
CA THR A 5 -10.49 31.20 0.40
C THR A 5 -9.41 30.17 0.06
N PRO A 6 -9.57 29.37 -1.01
CA PRO A 6 -8.58 28.35 -1.34
C PRO A 6 -7.35 29.06 -1.90
N SER A 7 -6.37 29.28 -1.05
CA SER A 7 -5.02 29.59 -1.49
C SER A 7 -4.49 28.42 -2.32
N SER A 8 -3.73 28.70 -3.38
CA SER A 8 -3.10 27.67 -4.22
C SER A 8 -2.32 26.64 -3.39
N GLY A 9 -1.75 27.06 -2.24
CA GLY A 9 -1.07 26.16 -1.31
C GLY A 9 -1.99 25.15 -0.62
N LEU A 10 -3.23 25.54 -0.28
CA LEU A 10 -4.24 24.66 0.33
C LEU A 10 -4.67 23.57 -0.64
N ILE A 11 -4.89 23.93 -1.90
CA ILE A 11 -5.27 22.96 -2.96
C ILE A 11 -4.14 21.96 -3.16
N PHE A 12 -2.89 22.42 -3.26
CA PHE A 12 -1.73 21.55 -3.42
C PHE A 12 -1.57 20.59 -2.24
N TRP A 13 -1.71 21.09 -1.01
CA TRP A 13 -1.68 20.28 0.21
C TRP A 13 -2.74 19.17 0.18
N GLN A 14 -4.00 19.52 -0.12
CA GLN A 14 -5.11 18.57 -0.18
C GLN A 14 -4.89 17.49 -1.25
N LEU A 15 -4.45 17.89 -2.45
CA LEU A 15 -4.15 16.94 -3.53
C LEU A 15 -2.99 16.01 -3.16
N SER A 16 -1.93 16.53 -2.55
CA SER A 16 -0.80 15.71 -2.10
C SER A 16 -1.22 14.69 -1.04
N GLY A 17 -2.08 15.08 -0.09
CA GLY A 17 -2.64 14.19 0.91
C GLY A 17 -3.52 13.09 0.32
N LEU A 18 -4.35 13.44 -0.67
CA LEU A 18 -5.18 12.45 -1.39
C LEU A 18 -4.35 11.44 -2.17
N VAL A 19 -3.33 11.90 -2.90
CA VAL A 19 -2.41 11.01 -3.63
C VAL A 19 -1.69 10.09 -2.66
N TYR A 20 -1.21 10.62 -1.54
CA TYR A 20 -0.54 9.83 -0.51
C TYR A 20 -1.47 8.79 0.12
N LEU A 21 -2.72 9.16 0.43
CA LEU A 21 -3.73 8.25 0.96
C LEU A 21 -4.05 7.13 -0.04
N GLY A 22 -4.21 7.47 -1.32
CA GLY A 22 -4.41 6.49 -2.39
C GLY A 22 -3.22 5.53 -2.52
N PHE A 23 -1.98 6.05 -2.43
CA PHE A 23 -0.77 5.23 -2.44
C PHE A 23 -0.71 4.26 -1.26
N TRP A 24 -1.01 4.73 -0.05
CA TRP A 24 -1.06 3.90 1.15
C TRP A 24 -2.16 2.84 1.07
N ALA A 25 -3.37 3.23 0.68
CA ALA A 25 -4.50 2.31 0.54
C ALA A 25 -4.22 1.22 -0.52
N ASN A 26 -3.58 1.58 -1.62
CA ASN A 26 -3.19 0.62 -2.67
C ASN A 26 -2.22 -0.44 -2.15
N ALA A 27 -1.21 -0.04 -1.36
CA ALA A 27 -0.29 -0.99 -0.74
C ALA A 27 -1.01 -1.92 0.25
N LEU A 28 -1.94 -1.40 1.03
CA LEU A 28 -2.74 -2.18 1.98
C LEU A 28 -3.62 -3.20 1.23
N PHE A 29 -4.30 -2.77 0.16
CA PHE A 29 -5.12 -3.63 -0.68
C PHE A 29 -4.27 -4.72 -1.36
N ASP A 30 -3.11 -4.36 -1.88
CA ASP A 30 -2.15 -5.30 -2.47
C ASP A 30 -1.62 -6.32 -1.43
N CYS A 31 -1.39 -5.90 -0.19
CA CYS A 31 -1.00 -6.78 0.91
C CYS A 31 -2.12 -7.74 1.30
N LEU A 32 -3.38 -7.30 1.28
CA LEU A 32 -4.53 -8.15 1.59
C LEU A 32 -4.83 -9.15 0.47
N ARG A 33 -4.69 -8.73 -0.79
CA ARG A 33 -5.00 -9.53 -1.98
C ARG A 33 -3.96 -10.62 -2.28
N ASN A 34 -2.68 -10.36 -1.99
CA ASN A 34 -1.63 -11.32 -2.30
C ASN A 34 -1.45 -12.36 -1.18
N GLU A 35 -1.10 -13.58 -1.59
CA GLU A 35 -0.62 -14.62 -0.69
C GLU A 35 0.91 -14.53 -0.52
N PHE A 36 1.37 -14.72 0.71
CA PHE A 36 2.79 -14.74 1.05
C PHE A 36 3.25 -16.16 1.32
N ARG A 37 4.54 -16.43 1.08
CA ARG A 37 5.11 -17.78 1.23
C ARG A 37 5.18 -18.23 2.70
N GLY A 38 5.40 -17.30 3.63
CA GLY A 38 5.52 -17.58 5.06
C GLY A 38 4.22 -17.33 5.82
N ALA A 39 3.91 -18.20 6.79
CA ALA A 39 2.67 -18.17 7.57
C ALA A 39 2.38 -16.79 8.21
N ASN A 40 3.40 -16.10 8.74
CA ASN A 40 3.26 -14.82 9.43
C ASN A 40 3.69 -13.61 8.59
N GLN A 41 4.17 -13.81 7.36
CA GLN A 41 4.73 -12.73 6.52
C GLN A 41 3.67 -11.69 6.13
N LYS A 42 2.43 -12.13 5.88
CA LYS A 42 1.31 -11.24 5.61
C LYS A 42 1.04 -10.29 6.77
N LEU A 43 1.05 -10.82 7.99
CA LEU A 43 0.84 -10.06 9.23
C LEU A 43 1.96 -9.05 9.46
N ILE A 44 3.22 -9.46 9.27
CA ILE A 44 4.38 -8.57 9.40
C ILE A 44 4.24 -7.39 8.45
N TRP A 45 3.98 -7.63 7.16
CA TRP A 45 3.82 -6.55 6.18
C TRP A 45 2.63 -5.65 6.51
N LEU A 46 1.51 -6.22 6.95
CA LEU A 46 0.32 -5.46 7.31
C LEU A 46 0.58 -4.54 8.51
N ILE A 47 1.23 -5.04 9.56
CA ILE A 47 1.63 -4.24 10.73
C ILE A 47 2.60 -3.14 10.31
N LEU A 48 3.55 -3.44 9.43
CA LEU A 48 4.59 -2.50 8.99
C LEU A 48 3.99 -1.34 8.18
N ILE A 49 3.03 -1.61 7.29
CA ILE A 49 2.27 -0.59 6.55
C ILE A 49 1.37 0.23 7.50
N TRP A 50 0.80 -0.42 8.52
CA TRP A 50 -0.11 0.23 9.47
C TRP A 50 0.62 1.17 10.44
N VAL A 51 1.75 0.74 11.00
CA VAL A 51 2.58 1.54 11.94
C VAL A 51 3.39 2.61 11.20
N GLY A 52 3.86 2.31 9.99
CA GLY A 52 4.66 3.21 9.17
C GLY A 52 4.00 3.53 7.84
N PRO A 53 2.98 4.40 7.77
CA PRO A 53 2.26 4.65 6.53
C PRO A 53 3.14 5.30 5.44
N VAL A 54 4.26 5.94 5.79
CA VAL A 54 5.22 6.44 4.77
C VAL A 54 6.26 5.36 4.49
N PHE A 55 7.12 5.10 5.47
CA PHE A 55 8.28 4.22 5.32
C PHE A 55 7.89 2.76 5.11
N GLY A 56 6.89 2.28 5.83
CA GLY A 56 6.45 0.89 5.76
C GLY A 56 5.76 0.56 4.45
N THR A 57 5.02 1.49 3.88
CA THR A 57 4.42 1.39 2.54
C THR A 57 5.48 1.33 1.45
N PHE A 58 6.50 2.18 1.55
CA PHE A 58 7.63 2.18 0.62
C PHE A 58 8.43 0.89 0.70
N GLN A 59 8.77 0.47 1.92
CA GLN A 59 9.49 -0.77 2.19
C GLN A 59 8.70 -2.00 1.72
N TYR A 60 7.39 -2.01 1.95
CA TYR A 60 6.49 -3.04 1.45
C TYR A 60 6.55 -3.15 -0.08
N LEU A 61 6.34 -2.06 -0.81
CA LEU A 61 6.30 -2.10 -2.27
C LEU A 61 7.64 -2.48 -2.90
N SER A 62 8.75 -2.10 -2.25
CA SER A 62 10.11 -2.45 -2.68
C SER A 62 10.44 -3.92 -2.42
N MET A 63 10.21 -4.41 -1.20
CA MET A 63 10.77 -5.68 -0.72
C MET A 63 9.77 -6.85 -0.74
N SER A 64 8.46 -6.58 -0.73
CA SER A 64 7.44 -7.65 -0.65
C SER A 64 7.49 -8.64 -1.82
N ARG A 65 8.04 -8.23 -2.97
CA ARG A 65 8.13 -9.07 -4.19
C ARG A 65 8.85 -10.40 -3.95
N SER A 66 9.91 -10.41 -3.14
CA SER A 66 10.65 -11.65 -2.81
C SER A 66 9.86 -12.59 -1.88
N SER A 67 8.93 -12.03 -1.10
CA SER A 67 8.17 -12.73 -0.07
C SER A 67 6.81 -13.25 -0.57
N LYS A 68 6.32 -12.70 -1.70
CA LYS A 68 5.05 -13.10 -2.34
C LYS A 68 5.19 -14.48 -2.98
N LYS A 69 4.12 -15.27 -2.90
CA LYS A 69 4.04 -16.57 -3.57
C LYS A 69 3.84 -16.33 -5.07
N GLU A 70 4.73 -16.89 -5.90
CA GLU A 70 4.55 -16.83 -7.35
C GLU A 70 3.26 -17.56 -7.73
N ARG A 71 2.37 -16.84 -8.44
CA ARG A 71 1.20 -17.44 -9.05
C ARG A 71 1.62 -18.19 -10.31
N LYS A 72 2.05 -19.45 -10.15
CA LYS A 72 2.30 -20.34 -11.29
C LYS A 72 0.97 -20.73 -11.91
N PHE A 73 0.76 -20.40 -13.18
CA PHE A 73 -0.37 -20.90 -13.96
C PHE A 73 -0.17 -22.41 -14.16
N GLN A 74 -0.93 -23.21 -13.44
CA GLN A 74 -0.99 -24.67 -13.62
C GLN A 74 -2.36 -25.00 -14.24
N PRO A 75 -2.50 -24.94 -15.57
CA PRO A 75 -3.74 -25.33 -16.22
C PRO A 75 -3.90 -26.84 -16.09
N ASN A 76 -5.00 -27.27 -15.50
CA ASN A 76 -5.41 -28.66 -15.55
C ASN A 76 -6.28 -28.84 -16.81
N PHE A 77 -5.78 -29.64 -17.76
CA PHE A 77 -6.45 -29.93 -19.03
C PHE A 77 -7.04 -31.36 -19.07
N ASN A 78 -7.16 -32.04 -17.92
CA ASN A 78 -7.82 -33.35 -17.83
C ASN A 78 -9.32 -33.27 -18.12
#